data_AF-A0A4Y9SIJ6-F1
#
_entry.id   AF-A0A4Y9SIJ6-F1
#
_cell.length_a   1.000
_cell.length_b   1.000
_cell.length_c   1.000
_cell.angle_alpha   90.00
_cell.angle_beta   90.00
_cell.angle_gamma   90.00
#
_symmetry.space_group_name_H-M   'P 1'
#
loop_
_entity.id
_entity.type
_entity.pdbx_description
1 polymer ?
#
loop_
_entity_poly.entity_id
_entity_poly.type
_entity_poly.pdbx_seq_one_letter_code
_entity_poly.pdbx_strand_id
1 'polypeptide(L)'
;MQMLGEAAKARAEAALLAQLNALLPGTGWNRASLDAATNQVKVYLDGQGVHTLTGITHPFYELMLWTQEERKDYTVQLPEHTVQVPVVLMGGFLSRGWLSYASCERTGAGGWTANGVLYALADNYDLEGEKFKVTFLGHEGQHFADNRDFPKLEESELEYRAKLTELALASDPAALLDKFRTSAQRGRRVPHAHAEYFVGENMRTQLAGVAAPDRARLQAAARALLAASSSQARAAGAATVVRLLPD
;
A
#
# COMPACT_ATOMS: atom_id res chain seq x y z
N MET A 1 2.19 5.08 18.78
CA MET A 1 0.81 4.60 19.00
C MET A 1 0.92 3.19 19.55
N GLN A 2 0.58 2.96 20.82
CA GLN A 2 0.63 1.61 21.39
C GLN A 2 -0.54 0.82 20.82
N MET A 3 -0.23 -0.22 20.06
CA MET A 3 -1.23 -1.15 19.54
C MET A 3 -1.99 -1.80 20.70
N LEU A 4 -3.29 -2.04 20.52
CA LEU A 4 -4.07 -2.80 21.50
C LEU A 4 -3.39 -4.15 21.75
N GLY A 5 -3.16 -4.51 23.01
CA GLY A 5 -2.71 -5.86 23.36
C GLY A 5 -3.71 -6.90 22.87
N GLU A 6 -3.26 -8.13 22.61
CA GLU A 6 -4.08 -9.19 22.00
C GLU A 6 -5.41 -9.43 22.75
N ALA A 7 -5.38 -9.46 24.08
CA ALA A 7 -6.58 -9.62 24.89
C ALA A 7 -7.57 -8.45 24.75
N ALA A 8 -7.07 -7.23 24.56
CA ALA A 8 -7.91 -6.06 24.31
C ALA A 8 -8.50 -6.09 22.89
N LYS A 9 -7.73 -6.55 21.90
CA LYS A 9 -8.20 -6.73 20.52
C LYS A 9 -9.33 -7.75 20.45
N ALA A 10 -9.15 -8.94 21.03
CA ALA A 10 -10.18 -9.99 21.03
C ALA A 10 -11.48 -9.51 21.70
N ARG A 11 -11.38 -8.77 22.82
CA ARG A 11 -12.55 -8.17 23.47
C ARG A 11 -13.24 -7.14 22.59
N ALA A 12 -12.47 -6.29 21.91
CA ALA A 12 -13.01 -5.29 20.97
C ALA A 12 -13.70 -5.95 19.77
N GLU A 13 -13.12 -7.01 19.20
CA GLU A 13 -13.69 -7.79 18.11
C GLU A 13 -14.99 -8.51 18.53
N ALA A 14 -15.04 -9.06 19.74
CA ALA A 14 -16.28 -9.65 20.28
C ALA A 14 -17.39 -8.60 20.46
N ALA A 15 -17.04 -7.40 20.95
CA ALA A 15 -17.98 -6.29 21.09
C ALA A 15 -18.47 -5.79 19.72
N LEU A 16 -17.56 -5.69 18.73
CA LEU A 16 -17.89 -5.32 17.36
C LEU A 16 -18.87 -6.32 16.74
N LEU A 17 -18.64 -7.63 16.90
CA LEU A 17 -19.56 -8.66 16.39
C LEU A 17 -20.94 -8.53 17.01
N ALA A 18 -21.03 -8.32 18.32
CA ALA A 18 -22.30 -8.14 19.01
C ALA A 18 -23.06 -6.90 18.50
N GLN A 19 -22.37 -5.77 18.34
CA GLN A 19 -22.96 -4.53 17.81
C GLN A 19 -23.40 -4.68 16.35
N LEU A 20 -22.55 -5.26 15.50
CA LEU A 20 -22.88 -5.55 14.11
C LEU A 20 -24.13 -6.44 14.03
N ASN A 21 -24.18 -7.50 14.85
CA ASN A 21 -25.34 -8.37 14.89
C ASN A 21 -26.62 -7.65 15.32
N ALA A 22 -26.56 -6.67 16.22
CA ALA A 22 -27.72 -5.88 16.58
C ALA A 22 -28.22 -4.96 15.44
N LEU A 23 -27.33 -4.54 14.54
CA LEU A 23 -27.65 -3.65 13.41
C LEU A 23 -28.18 -4.37 12.17
N LEU A 24 -27.76 -5.63 11.95
CA LEU A 24 -28.15 -6.39 10.76
C LEU A 24 -29.65 -6.71 10.75
N PRO A 25 -30.42 -6.29 9.72
CA PRO A 25 -31.87 -6.40 9.71
C PRO A 25 -32.37 -7.81 9.43
N GLY A 26 -33.43 -8.25 10.11
CA GLY A 26 -34.11 -9.50 9.82
C GLY A 26 -33.31 -10.78 10.12
N THR A 27 -33.84 -11.90 9.64
CA THR A 27 -33.32 -13.26 9.84
C THR A 27 -32.68 -13.79 8.55
N GLY A 28 -31.56 -14.52 8.63
CA GLY A 28 -30.88 -15.08 7.45
C GLY A 28 -29.39 -14.76 7.36
N TRP A 29 -28.90 -13.84 8.19
CA TRP A 29 -27.48 -13.55 8.32
C TRP A 29 -26.76 -14.69 9.05
N ASN A 30 -25.60 -15.09 8.54
CA ASN A 30 -24.61 -15.86 9.24
C ASN A 30 -23.84 -14.95 10.20
N ARG A 31 -24.16 -15.09 11.48
CA ARG A 31 -23.71 -14.22 12.58
C ARG A 31 -22.61 -14.87 13.44
N ALA A 32 -22.01 -15.97 12.95
CA ALA A 32 -21.12 -16.83 13.72
C ALA A 32 -19.75 -16.20 14.03
N SER A 33 -19.27 -15.31 13.16
CA SER A 33 -17.99 -14.62 13.31
C SER A 33 -18.00 -13.27 12.60
N LEU A 34 -16.99 -12.43 12.86
CA LEU A 34 -16.82 -11.16 12.13
C LEU A 34 -16.61 -11.40 10.63
N ASP A 35 -15.79 -12.36 10.22
CA ASP A 35 -15.64 -12.72 8.81
C ASP A 35 -16.97 -13.11 8.17
N ALA A 36 -17.73 -13.99 8.81
CA ALA A 36 -19.02 -14.43 8.29
C ALA A 36 -20.01 -13.27 8.14
N ALA A 37 -20.11 -12.42 9.17
CA ALA A 37 -21.02 -11.29 9.17
C ALA A 37 -20.59 -10.22 8.15
N THR A 38 -19.32 -9.82 8.14
CA THR A 38 -18.81 -8.76 7.26
C THR A 38 -18.79 -9.17 5.79
N ASN A 39 -18.53 -10.44 5.46
CA ASN A 39 -18.66 -10.94 4.09
C ASN A 39 -20.11 -10.84 3.57
N GLN A 40 -21.11 -11.10 4.41
CA GLN A 40 -22.51 -10.92 4.01
C GLN A 40 -22.92 -9.45 3.95
N VAL A 41 -22.38 -8.60 4.83
CA VAL A 41 -22.56 -7.13 4.75
C VAL A 41 -22.08 -6.63 3.39
N LYS A 42 -20.90 -7.09 2.96
CA LYS A 42 -20.36 -6.77 1.64
C LYS A 42 -21.35 -7.13 0.53
N VAL A 43 -21.81 -8.39 0.49
CA VAL A 43 -22.77 -8.86 -0.52
C VAL A 43 -24.06 -8.05 -0.51
N TYR A 44 -24.59 -7.74 0.67
CA TYR A 44 -25.81 -6.96 0.81
C TYR A 44 -25.63 -5.53 0.27
N LEU A 45 -24.56 -4.83 0.67
CA LEU A 45 -24.30 -3.45 0.25
C LEU A 45 -23.94 -3.36 -1.24
N ASP A 46 -23.15 -4.30 -1.76
CA ASP A 46 -22.88 -4.40 -3.20
C ASP A 46 -24.20 -4.55 -3.98
N GLY A 47 -25.14 -5.37 -3.47
CA GLY A 47 -26.48 -5.54 -4.05
C GLY A 47 -27.37 -4.29 -3.99
N GLN A 48 -27.02 -3.30 -3.16
CA GLN A 48 -27.65 -1.98 -3.12
C GLN A 48 -26.92 -0.94 -3.99
N GLY A 49 -25.91 -1.35 -4.76
CA GLY A 49 -25.10 -0.47 -5.59
C GLY A 49 -24.02 0.30 -4.83
N VAL A 50 -23.63 -0.15 -3.64
CA VAL A 50 -22.53 0.42 -2.84
C VAL A 50 -21.35 -0.53 -2.86
N HIS A 51 -20.28 -0.11 -3.51
CA HIS A 51 -19.03 -0.87 -3.55
C HIS A 51 -18.44 -0.97 -2.14
N THR A 52 -18.12 -2.19 -1.72
CA THR A 52 -17.73 -2.47 -0.33
C THR A 52 -16.42 -3.25 -0.24
N LEU A 53 -15.50 -2.77 0.62
CA LEU A 53 -14.32 -3.51 1.09
C LEU A 53 -14.50 -3.85 2.59
N THR A 54 -14.39 -5.14 2.90
CA THR A 54 -14.44 -5.72 4.25
C THR A 54 -13.30 -6.71 4.44
N GLY A 55 -13.17 -7.27 5.64
CA GLY A 55 -12.06 -8.15 6.01
C GLY A 55 -11.04 -7.36 6.83
N ILE A 56 -9.79 -7.83 6.91
CA ILE A 56 -8.75 -7.17 7.71
C ILE A 56 -7.87 -6.31 6.79
N THR A 57 -7.93 -5.00 6.98
CA THR A 57 -6.84 -4.09 6.59
C THR A 57 -5.98 -3.92 7.83
N HIS A 58 -4.81 -4.57 7.86
CA HIS A 58 -4.03 -4.70 9.08
C HIS A 58 -3.89 -3.36 9.84
N PRO A 59 -4.18 -3.34 11.15
CA PRO A 59 -4.40 -4.49 12.03
C PRO A 59 -5.89 -4.82 12.32
N PHE A 60 -6.85 -4.07 11.76
CA PHE A 60 -8.25 -4.11 12.16
C PHE A 60 -9.19 -4.52 11.02
N TYR A 61 -10.43 -4.85 11.37
CA TYR A 61 -11.48 -5.05 10.39
C TYR A 61 -11.80 -3.73 9.67
N GLU A 62 -11.99 -3.84 8.37
CA GLU A 62 -12.22 -2.74 7.45
C GLU A 62 -13.70 -2.59 7.12
N LEU A 63 -14.09 -1.34 6.86
CA LEU A 63 -15.34 -1.01 6.20
C LEU A 63 -15.11 0.22 5.31
N MET A 64 -14.72 -0.03 4.06
CA MET A 64 -14.63 1.01 3.04
C MET A 64 -15.83 0.92 2.11
N LEU A 65 -16.49 2.05 1.88
CA LEU A 65 -17.75 2.15 1.14
C LEU A 65 -17.69 3.31 0.16
N TRP A 66 -17.96 3.04 -1.12
CA TRP A 66 -17.96 4.06 -2.18
C TRP A 66 -19.04 3.78 -3.23
N THR A 67 -19.37 4.79 -4.01
CA THR A 67 -20.52 4.76 -4.93
C THR A 67 -20.15 4.96 -6.39
N GLN A 68 -18.90 5.35 -6.66
CA GLN A 68 -18.42 5.66 -8.00
C GLN A 68 -17.11 4.93 -8.29
N GLU A 69 -17.04 4.28 -9.45
CA GLU A 69 -15.81 3.73 -10.00
C GLU A 69 -15.65 4.19 -11.45
N GLU A 70 -14.46 4.67 -11.78
CA GLU A 70 -14.07 4.93 -13.16
C GLU A 70 -12.82 4.13 -13.49
N ARG A 71 -12.90 3.25 -14.50
CA ARG A 71 -11.75 2.47 -14.95
C ARG A 71 -11.00 3.21 -16.06
N LYS A 72 -9.69 3.38 -15.88
CA LYS A 72 -8.78 4.00 -16.86
C LYS A 72 -7.49 3.19 -16.96
N ASP A 73 -6.98 3.04 -18.18
CA ASP A 73 -5.65 2.46 -18.39
C ASP A 73 -4.59 3.56 -18.35
N TYR A 74 -3.57 3.38 -17.52
CA TYR A 74 -2.45 4.32 -17.38
C TYR A 74 -1.17 3.68 -17.90
N THR A 75 -0.39 4.48 -18.63
CA THR A 75 1.00 4.19 -18.98
C THR A 75 1.91 4.72 -17.88
N VAL A 76 2.49 3.83 -17.09
CA VAL A 76 3.40 4.20 -16.00
C VAL A 76 4.84 3.98 -16.45
N GLN A 77 5.63 5.06 -16.38
CA GLN A 77 7.06 5.04 -16.70
C GLN A 77 7.85 4.67 -15.44
N LEU A 78 8.00 3.37 -15.17
CA LEU A 78 8.85 2.90 -14.07
C LEU A 78 10.33 3.06 -14.44
N PRO A 79 11.25 3.08 -13.45
CA PRO A 79 12.64 3.39 -13.73
C PRO A 79 13.36 2.36 -14.62
N GLU A 80 12.94 1.09 -14.58
CA GLU A 80 13.54 0.02 -15.40
C GLU A 80 12.77 -0.28 -16.68
N HIS A 81 11.46 0.00 -16.74
CA HIS A 81 10.61 -0.28 -17.91
C HIS A 81 9.25 0.43 -17.82
N THR A 82 8.52 0.49 -18.94
CA THR A 82 7.15 1.02 -18.98
C THR A 82 6.14 -0.10 -18.74
N VAL A 83 5.08 0.16 -17.97
CA VAL A 83 3.95 -0.76 -17.80
C VAL A 83 2.62 -0.10 -18.13
N GLN A 84 1.70 -0.88 -18.70
CA GLN A 84 0.28 -0.51 -18.83
C GLN A 84 -0.46 -1.10 -17.64
N VAL A 85 -1.10 -0.26 -16.84
CA VAL A 85 -1.86 -0.69 -15.66
C VAL A 85 -3.29 -0.19 -15.72
N PRO A 86 -4.28 -1.08 -15.53
CA PRO A 86 -5.64 -0.63 -15.32
C PRO A 86 -5.78 -0.08 -13.90
N VAL A 87 -6.35 1.12 -13.80
CA VAL A 87 -6.63 1.80 -12.54
C VAL A 87 -8.13 2.00 -12.42
N VAL A 88 -8.70 1.60 -11.29
CA VAL A 88 -10.06 1.92 -10.86
C VAL A 88 -9.96 3.13 -9.92
N LEU A 89 -10.41 4.27 -10.40
CA LEU A 89 -10.57 5.49 -9.63
C LEU A 89 -11.88 5.40 -8.83
N MET A 90 -11.77 5.24 -7.53
CA MET A 90 -12.91 5.14 -6.61
C MET A 90 -13.27 6.53 -6.09
N GLY A 91 -14.56 6.85 -6.05
CA GLY A 91 -15.08 8.15 -5.60
C GLY A 91 -16.44 8.04 -4.91
N GLY A 92 -16.91 9.16 -4.36
CA GLY A 92 -18.18 9.19 -3.64
C GLY A 92 -18.15 8.32 -2.39
N PHE A 93 -17.06 8.41 -1.62
CA PHE A 93 -16.85 7.63 -0.39
C PHE A 93 -17.89 7.97 0.68
N LEU A 94 -18.57 6.94 1.18
CA LEU A 94 -19.42 6.98 2.36
C LEU A 94 -18.64 6.61 3.64
N SER A 95 -17.63 5.76 3.48
CA SER A 95 -16.65 5.42 4.52
C SER A 95 -15.29 5.19 3.89
N ARG A 96 -14.26 5.86 4.41
CA ARG A 96 -12.86 5.72 3.98
C ARG A 96 -12.07 4.69 4.80
N GLY A 97 -12.77 3.93 5.63
CA GLY A 97 -12.20 2.85 6.41
C GLY A 97 -11.66 3.26 7.77
N TRP A 98 -11.19 2.26 8.52
CA TRP A 98 -10.89 2.41 9.94
C TRP A 98 -9.78 3.42 10.22
N LEU A 99 -8.74 3.47 9.38
CA LEU A 99 -7.59 4.36 9.60
C LEU A 99 -8.00 5.83 9.39
N SER A 100 -8.83 6.08 8.38
CA SER A 100 -9.42 7.41 8.15
C SER A 100 -10.24 7.83 9.36
N TYR A 101 -11.15 6.98 9.80
CA TYR A 101 -11.98 7.25 10.97
C TYR A 101 -11.16 7.51 12.24
N ALA A 102 -10.21 6.62 12.55
CA ALA A 102 -9.36 6.72 13.74
C ALA A 102 -8.46 7.96 13.74
N SER A 103 -8.13 8.47 12.56
CA SER A 103 -7.33 9.69 12.41
C SER A 103 -8.15 10.96 12.25
N CYS A 104 -9.48 10.89 12.36
CA CYS A 104 -10.41 11.98 12.02
C CYS A 104 -10.18 12.50 10.60
N GLU A 105 -10.10 11.58 9.63
CA GLU A 105 -9.89 11.83 8.21
C GLU A 105 -8.56 12.52 7.86
N ARG A 106 -7.58 12.55 8.78
CA ARG A 106 -6.26 13.15 8.53
C ARG A 106 -5.30 12.24 7.77
N THR A 107 -5.49 10.94 7.86
CA THR A 107 -4.69 9.92 7.14
C THR A 107 -5.52 8.68 6.87
N GLY A 108 -5.23 7.97 5.79
CA GLY A 108 -5.95 6.78 5.37
C GLY A 108 -5.22 6.07 4.24
N ALA A 109 -5.83 5.02 3.69
CA ALA A 109 -5.31 4.38 2.49
C ALA A 109 -5.32 5.37 1.31
N GLY A 110 -4.24 5.37 0.52
CA GLY A 110 -4.21 6.08 -0.76
C GLY A 110 -4.79 5.25 -1.90
N GLY A 111 -4.61 3.94 -1.81
CA GLY A 111 -5.04 2.95 -2.78
C GLY A 111 -4.28 1.65 -2.57
N TRP A 112 -4.46 0.68 -3.46
CA TRP A 112 -3.79 -0.62 -3.39
C TRP A 112 -3.80 -1.32 -4.76
N THR A 113 -2.98 -2.35 -4.90
CA THR A 113 -3.00 -3.26 -6.05
C THR A 113 -3.69 -4.57 -5.67
N ALA A 114 -4.66 -5.02 -6.48
CA ALA A 114 -5.32 -6.32 -6.32
C ALA A 114 -5.71 -6.92 -7.68
N ASN A 115 -5.43 -8.22 -7.87
CA ASN A 115 -5.82 -8.98 -9.07
C ASN A 115 -5.39 -8.32 -10.40
N GLY A 116 -4.20 -7.73 -10.43
CA GLY A 116 -3.68 -7.03 -11.62
C GLY A 116 -4.39 -5.70 -11.93
N VAL A 117 -5.08 -5.11 -10.96
CA VAL A 117 -5.74 -3.80 -11.06
C VAL A 117 -5.30 -2.93 -9.89
N LEU A 118 -5.04 -1.66 -10.16
CA LEU A 118 -4.78 -0.64 -9.15
C LEU A 118 -6.10 0.02 -8.75
N TYR A 119 -6.33 0.20 -7.46
CA TYR A 119 -7.49 0.89 -6.91
C TYR A 119 -7.01 2.18 -6.26
N ALA A 120 -7.44 3.33 -6.76
CA ALA A 120 -7.05 4.64 -6.23
C ALA A 120 -8.24 5.31 -5.56
N LEU A 121 -8.07 5.85 -4.36
CA LEU A 121 -9.06 6.73 -3.76
C LEU A 121 -8.96 8.10 -4.46
N ALA A 122 -9.74 8.31 -5.52
CA ALA A 122 -9.59 9.43 -6.44
C ALA A 122 -9.61 10.80 -5.74
N ASP A 123 -10.47 10.96 -4.73
CA ASP A 123 -10.60 12.19 -3.95
C ASP A 123 -9.30 12.59 -3.19
N ASN A 124 -8.34 11.67 -3.04
CA ASN A 124 -7.06 11.94 -2.38
C ASN A 124 -6.03 12.60 -3.32
N TYR A 125 -6.36 12.76 -4.60
CA TYR A 125 -5.39 13.05 -5.64
C TYR A 125 -5.86 14.13 -6.62
N ASP A 126 -4.93 15.03 -6.95
CA ASP A 126 -4.89 15.64 -8.27
C ASP A 126 -4.25 14.62 -9.22
N LEU A 127 -5.01 14.13 -10.21
CA LEU A 127 -4.58 13.07 -11.12
C LEU A 127 -3.43 13.50 -12.05
N GLU A 128 -3.22 14.80 -12.23
CA GLU A 128 -2.07 15.32 -12.96
C GLU A 128 -0.86 15.60 -12.08
N GLY A 129 -1.07 15.60 -10.75
CA GLY A 129 -0.09 15.94 -9.74
C GLY A 129 0.86 14.80 -9.37
N GLU A 130 1.96 15.18 -8.71
CA GLU A 130 3.02 14.26 -8.31
C GLU A 130 2.57 13.20 -7.31
N LYS A 131 1.69 13.56 -6.37
CA LYS A 131 1.15 12.60 -5.39
C LYS A 131 0.45 11.43 -6.08
N PHE A 132 -0.21 11.67 -7.22
CA PHE A 132 -0.82 10.60 -8.00
C PHE A 132 0.21 9.89 -8.88
N LYS A 133 0.98 10.63 -9.69
CA LYS A 133 1.87 10.04 -10.69
C LYS A 133 3.08 9.31 -10.11
N VAL A 134 3.62 9.80 -8.99
CA VAL A 134 4.82 9.25 -8.34
C VAL A 134 4.43 8.38 -7.15
N THR A 135 3.79 8.98 -6.14
CA THR A 135 3.51 8.27 -4.89
C THR A 135 2.46 7.18 -5.03
N PHE A 136 1.47 7.31 -5.92
CA PHE A 136 0.50 6.24 -6.17
C PHE A 136 0.88 5.39 -7.38
N LEU A 137 0.87 5.94 -8.59
CA LEU A 137 1.11 5.17 -9.82
C LEU A 137 2.52 4.59 -9.89
N GLY A 138 3.55 5.34 -9.48
CA GLY A 138 4.92 4.83 -9.44
C GLY A 138 5.07 3.69 -8.42
N HIS A 139 4.54 3.88 -7.22
CA HIS A 139 4.60 2.90 -6.13
C HIS A 139 3.82 1.61 -6.47
N GLU A 140 2.52 1.74 -6.72
CA GLU A 140 1.65 0.60 -7.01
C GLU A 140 1.95 -0.02 -8.39
N GLY A 141 2.40 0.78 -9.36
CA GLY A 141 2.88 0.29 -10.65
C GLY A 141 4.13 -0.58 -10.49
N GLN A 142 5.02 -0.24 -9.55
CA GLN A 142 6.18 -1.07 -9.23
C GLN A 142 5.74 -2.39 -8.59
N HIS A 143 4.79 -2.37 -7.65
CA HIS A 143 4.19 -3.60 -7.11
C HIS A 143 3.56 -4.48 -8.19
N PHE A 144 2.83 -3.86 -9.12
CA PHE A 144 2.22 -4.57 -10.24
C PHE A 144 3.28 -5.28 -11.09
N ALA A 145 4.37 -4.60 -11.45
CA ALA A 145 5.47 -5.19 -12.20
C ALA A 145 6.17 -6.30 -11.41
N ASP A 146 6.46 -6.07 -10.14
CA ASP A 146 7.18 -7.01 -9.28
C ASP A 146 6.38 -8.27 -8.99
N ASN A 147 5.07 -8.18 -8.79
CA ASN A 147 4.21 -9.35 -8.61
C ASN A 147 4.20 -10.27 -9.84
N ARG A 148 4.38 -9.71 -11.04
CA ARG A 148 4.51 -10.47 -12.29
C ARG A 148 5.91 -11.06 -12.43
N ASP A 149 6.93 -10.25 -12.26
CA ASP A 149 8.32 -10.60 -12.61
C ASP A 149 9.02 -11.40 -11.50
N PHE A 150 8.61 -11.17 -10.24
CA PHE A 150 9.20 -11.72 -9.04
C PHE A 150 8.11 -12.17 -8.02
N PRO A 151 7.28 -13.17 -8.37
CA PRO A 151 6.08 -13.56 -7.60
C PRO A 151 6.34 -14.12 -6.19
N LYS A 152 7.62 -14.19 -5.78
CA LYS A 152 8.10 -14.68 -4.49
C LYS A 152 8.90 -13.64 -3.70
N LEU A 153 8.87 -12.37 -4.10
CA LEU A 153 9.32 -11.27 -3.24
C LEU A 153 8.42 -11.19 -2.00
N GLU A 154 9.04 -11.05 -0.84
CA GLU A 154 8.31 -10.73 0.38
C GLU A 154 7.87 -9.27 0.40
N GLU A 155 6.84 -8.96 1.18
CA GLU A 155 6.20 -7.65 1.24
C GLU A 155 7.21 -6.50 1.53
N SER A 156 8.14 -6.70 2.46
CA SER A 156 9.19 -5.69 2.73
C SER A 156 10.10 -5.41 1.52
N GLU A 157 10.31 -6.39 0.66
CA GLU A 157 11.11 -6.22 -0.57
C GLU A 157 10.32 -5.49 -1.65
N LEU A 158 9.04 -5.82 -1.79
CA LEU A 158 8.11 -5.09 -2.67
C LEU A 158 8.06 -3.61 -2.28
N GLU A 159 7.90 -3.33 -0.99
CA GLU A 159 7.89 -1.97 -0.44
C GLU A 159 9.20 -1.22 -0.70
N TYR A 160 10.34 -1.88 -0.48
CA TYR A 160 11.65 -1.29 -0.73
C TYR A 160 11.81 -0.86 -2.19
N ARG A 161 11.42 -1.72 -3.13
CA ARG A 161 11.51 -1.44 -4.56
C ARG A 161 10.53 -0.33 -4.98
N ALA A 162 9.33 -0.31 -4.43
CA ALA A 162 8.36 0.75 -4.66
C ALA A 162 8.84 2.12 -4.13
N LYS A 163 9.43 2.16 -2.92
CA LYS A 163 10.01 3.38 -2.33
C LYS A 163 11.20 3.92 -3.12
N LEU A 164 12.07 3.05 -3.63
CA LEU A 164 13.13 3.45 -4.56
C LEU A 164 12.57 4.03 -5.86
N THR A 165 11.46 3.47 -6.35
CA THR A 165 10.76 3.99 -7.53
C THR A 165 10.21 5.39 -7.27
N GLU A 166 9.58 5.63 -6.11
CA GLU A 166 9.15 6.98 -5.73
C GLU A 166 10.33 7.97 -5.74
N LEU A 167 11.47 7.63 -5.12
CA LEU A 167 12.66 8.49 -5.14
C LEU A 167 13.24 8.72 -6.53
N ALA A 168 13.21 7.71 -7.40
CA ALA A 168 13.71 7.81 -8.77
C ALA A 168 12.84 8.73 -9.65
N LEU A 169 11.56 8.93 -9.29
CA LEU A 169 10.60 9.71 -10.07
C LEU A 169 10.25 11.06 -9.42
N ALA A 170 10.50 11.24 -8.12
CA ALA A 170 10.14 12.44 -7.38
C ALA A 170 10.80 13.72 -7.94
N SER A 171 10.04 14.82 -7.91
CA SER A 171 10.54 16.15 -8.26
C SER A 171 11.50 16.69 -7.20
N ASP A 172 11.24 16.36 -5.93
CA ASP A 172 12.09 16.62 -4.77
C ASP A 172 12.37 15.32 -3.97
N PRO A 173 13.33 14.50 -4.42
CA PRO A 173 13.69 13.26 -3.74
C PRO A 173 14.36 13.49 -2.39
N ALA A 174 14.91 14.68 -2.12
CA ALA A 174 15.53 14.98 -0.83
C ALA A 174 14.46 15.12 0.26
N ALA A 175 13.41 15.90 -0.01
CA ALA A 175 12.29 16.04 0.90
C ALA A 175 11.55 14.70 1.11
N LEU A 176 11.40 13.90 0.06
CA LEU A 176 10.80 12.57 0.17
C LEU A 176 11.65 11.61 1.01
N LEU A 177 12.97 11.62 0.84
CA LEU A 177 13.87 10.80 1.66
C LEU A 177 13.84 11.22 3.13
N ASP A 178 13.75 12.52 3.42
CA ASP A 178 13.56 13.02 4.78
C ASP A 178 12.23 12.56 5.38
N LYS A 179 11.15 12.55 4.60
CA LYS A 179 9.87 11.99 5.03
C LYS A 179 10.01 10.51 5.39
N PHE A 180 10.65 9.70 4.55
CA PHE A 180 10.88 8.27 4.86
C PHE A 180 11.66 8.08 6.17
N ARG A 181 12.63 8.94 6.47
CA ARG A 181 13.37 8.88 7.75
C ARG A 181 12.47 9.09 8.97
N THR A 182 11.38 9.84 8.85
CA THR A 182 10.47 10.11 9.99
C THR A 182 9.58 8.91 10.34
N SER A 183 9.31 8.02 9.40
CA SER A 183 8.47 6.82 9.58
C SER A 183 9.26 5.51 9.58
N ALA A 184 10.57 5.56 9.32
CA ALA A 184 11.46 4.40 9.27
C ALA A 184 11.52 3.61 10.59
N GLN A 185 11.32 2.30 10.51
CA GLN A 185 11.42 1.38 11.64
C GLN A 185 11.86 -0.01 11.16
N ARG A 186 12.83 -0.63 11.82
CA ARG A 186 13.22 -2.03 11.54
C ARG A 186 12.13 -3.02 11.98
N GLY A 187 12.17 -4.21 11.36
CA GLY A 187 11.19 -5.28 11.56
C GLY A 187 10.25 -5.50 10.38
N ARG A 188 10.34 -6.67 9.75
CA ARG A 188 9.57 -7.05 8.54
C ARG A 188 8.06 -7.21 8.77
N ARG A 189 7.59 -7.11 10.02
CA ARG A 189 6.16 -7.03 10.38
C ARG A 189 5.56 -5.62 10.16
N VAL A 190 6.40 -4.63 9.89
CA VAL A 190 5.99 -3.27 9.50
C VAL A 190 6.63 -2.92 8.15
N PRO A 191 6.19 -3.57 7.05
CA PRO A 191 6.92 -3.65 5.79
C PRO A 191 7.24 -2.27 5.18
N HIS A 192 6.31 -1.31 5.17
CA HIS A 192 6.59 0.06 4.73
C HIS A 192 7.71 0.73 5.55
N ALA A 193 7.61 0.73 6.88
CA ALA A 193 8.59 1.37 7.75
C ALA A 193 9.96 0.68 7.67
N HIS A 194 9.97 -0.63 7.47
CA HIS A 194 11.17 -1.44 7.28
C HIS A 194 11.87 -1.12 5.96
N ALA A 195 11.10 -1.04 4.88
CA ALA A 195 11.58 -0.61 3.58
C ALA A 195 12.16 0.80 3.63
N GLU A 196 11.46 1.76 4.24
CA GLU A 196 11.93 3.15 4.40
C GLU A 196 13.25 3.23 5.18
N TYR A 197 13.41 2.41 6.22
CA TYR A 197 14.68 2.29 6.95
C TYR A 197 15.83 1.86 6.03
N PHE A 198 15.64 0.78 5.27
CA PHE A 198 16.69 0.26 4.40
C PHE A 198 16.92 1.11 3.15
N VAL A 199 15.90 1.80 2.63
CA VAL A 199 16.10 2.85 1.61
C VAL A 199 17.03 3.93 2.15
N GLY A 200 16.81 4.39 3.38
CA GLY A 200 17.69 5.36 4.04
C GLY A 200 19.15 4.90 4.14
N GLU A 201 19.37 3.69 4.65
CA GLU A 201 20.73 3.13 4.80
C GLU A 201 21.44 2.87 3.47
N ASN A 202 20.72 2.32 2.50
CA ASN A 202 21.28 1.98 1.20
C ASN A 202 21.56 3.23 0.37
N MET A 203 20.67 4.25 0.42
CA MET A 203 20.93 5.54 -0.19
C MET A 203 22.15 6.23 0.44
N ARG A 204 22.27 6.20 1.77
CA ARG A 204 23.45 6.74 2.49
C ARG A 204 24.74 6.06 2.04
N THR A 205 24.72 4.74 1.88
CA THR A 205 25.87 3.95 1.44
C THR A 205 26.20 4.22 -0.03
N GLN A 206 25.20 4.23 -0.91
CA GLN A 206 25.35 4.50 -2.34
C GLN A 206 25.92 5.90 -2.63
N LEU A 207 25.64 6.86 -1.75
CA LEU A 207 26.07 8.25 -1.86
C LEU A 207 27.25 8.59 -0.94
N ALA A 208 27.94 7.59 -0.39
CA ALA A 208 29.07 7.81 0.50
C ALA A 208 30.16 8.67 -0.20
N GLY A 209 30.64 9.70 0.50
CA GLY A 209 31.62 10.65 -0.03
C GLY A 209 31.03 11.75 -0.93
N VAL A 210 29.73 11.73 -1.21
CA VAL A 210 29.04 12.81 -1.93
C VAL A 210 28.46 13.80 -0.91
N ALA A 211 29.09 14.97 -0.79
CA ALA A 211 28.52 16.07 -0.01
C ALA A 211 27.29 16.64 -0.73
N ALA A 212 26.17 16.78 -0.01
CA ALA A 212 24.92 17.40 -0.48
C ALA A 212 24.51 16.96 -1.91
N PRO A 213 24.14 15.68 -2.11
CA PRO A 213 23.77 15.18 -3.43
C PRO A 213 22.57 15.95 -4.00
N ASP A 214 22.69 16.42 -5.24
CA ASP A 214 21.60 17.05 -5.96
C ASP A 214 20.50 16.03 -6.35
N ARG A 215 19.39 16.55 -6.90
CA ARG A 215 18.25 15.75 -7.37
C ARG A 215 18.68 14.62 -8.32
N ALA A 216 19.53 14.91 -9.30
CA ALA A 216 19.90 13.94 -10.31
C ALA A 216 20.72 12.79 -9.72
N ARG A 217 21.63 13.10 -8.79
CA ARG A 217 22.41 12.10 -8.04
C ARG A 217 21.54 11.24 -7.14
N LEU A 218 20.58 11.84 -6.44
CA LEU A 218 19.62 11.09 -5.60
C LEU A 218 18.79 10.13 -6.46
N GLN A 219 18.21 10.61 -7.56
CA GLN A 219 17.45 9.75 -8.46
C GLN A 219 18.32 8.65 -9.08
N ALA A 220 19.56 8.96 -9.49
CA ALA A 220 20.47 7.97 -10.04
C ALA A 220 20.85 6.88 -9.02
N ALA A 221 21.09 7.25 -7.76
CA ALA A 221 21.34 6.30 -6.68
C ALA A 221 20.13 5.37 -6.46
N ALA A 222 18.91 5.92 -6.44
CA ALA A 222 17.70 5.12 -6.29
C ALA A 222 17.52 4.12 -7.45
N ARG A 223 17.75 4.56 -8.70
CA ARG A 223 17.72 3.68 -9.88
C ARG A 223 18.77 2.57 -9.82
N ALA A 224 19.99 2.89 -9.37
CA ALA A 224 21.06 1.89 -9.23
C ALA A 224 20.72 0.82 -8.18
N LEU A 225 20.17 1.25 -7.03
CA LEU A 225 19.72 0.33 -5.98
C LEU A 225 18.56 -0.56 -6.46
N LEU A 226 17.62 -0.01 -7.22
CA LEU A 226 16.50 -0.76 -7.78
C LEU A 226 16.99 -1.82 -8.77
N ALA A 227 17.88 -1.43 -9.69
CA ALA A 227 18.49 -2.35 -10.66
C ALA A 227 19.31 -3.47 -9.99
N ALA A 228 20.02 -3.15 -8.90
CA ALA A 228 20.74 -4.13 -8.10
C ALA A 228 19.78 -5.15 -7.45
N SER A 229 18.69 -4.66 -6.83
CA SER A 229 17.64 -5.51 -6.28
C SER A 229 17.02 -6.42 -7.36
N SER A 230 16.73 -5.88 -8.54
CA SER A 230 16.18 -6.66 -9.67
C SER A 230 17.16 -7.74 -10.14
N SER A 231 18.44 -7.43 -10.19
CA SER A 231 19.48 -8.40 -10.56
C SER A 231 19.58 -9.55 -9.55
N GLN A 232 19.52 -9.23 -8.25
CA GLN A 232 19.53 -10.24 -7.18
C GLN A 232 18.26 -11.10 -7.19
N ALA A 233 17.08 -10.50 -7.39
CA ALA A 233 15.82 -11.23 -7.49
C ALA A 233 15.80 -12.19 -8.70
N ARG A 234 16.29 -11.74 -9.88
CA ARG A 234 16.46 -12.61 -11.06
C ARG A 234 17.39 -13.79 -10.79
N ALA A 235 18.50 -13.55 -10.09
CA ALA A 235 19.48 -14.59 -9.75
C ALA A 235 18.91 -15.63 -8.76
N ALA A 236 18.03 -15.23 -7.84
CA ALA A 236 17.36 -16.15 -6.92
C ALA A 236 16.33 -17.07 -7.61
N GLY A 237 15.76 -16.61 -8.72
CA GLY A 237 14.80 -17.36 -9.54
C GLY A 237 13.36 -17.30 -9.01
N ALA A 238 12.39 -17.48 -9.92
CA ALA A 238 10.97 -17.26 -9.65
C ALA A 238 10.32 -18.25 -8.64
N ALA A 239 10.99 -19.36 -8.32
CA ALA A 239 10.49 -20.37 -7.39
C ALA A 239 10.97 -20.15 -5.93
N THR A 240 11.91 -19.24 -5.70
CA THR A 240 12.57 -19.04 -4.40
C THR A 240 11.97 -17.82 -3.71
N VAL A 241 11.67 -17.94 -2.41
CA VAL A 241 11.35 -16.75 -1.59
C VAL A 241 12.55 -15.83 -1.57
N VAL A 242 12.37 -14.61 -2.07
CA VAL A 242 13.44 -13.61 -2.17
C VAL A 242 13.39 -12.69 -0.95
N ARG A 243 14.46 -12.75 -0.16
CA ARG A 243 14.69 -11.93 1.04
C ARG A 243 16.09 -11.34 0.95
N LEU A 244 16.17 -10.08 0.53
CA LEU A 244 17.44 -9.37 0.29
C LEU A 244 17.73 -8.38 1.42
N LEU A 245 16.67 -7.77 1.98
CA LEU A 245 16.78 -6.90 3.13
C LEU A 245 17.04 -7.70 4.43
N PRO A 246 17.94 -7.23 5.29
CA PRO A 246 18.12 -7.77 6.64
C PRO A 246 16.86 -7.63 7.51
N ASP A 247 16.82 -8.35 8.62
CA ASP A 247 15.69 -8.39 9.58
C ASP A 247 15.49 -7.12 10.42
#